data_AF-A0AAQ3KRD5-F1
#
_entry.id   AF-A0AAQ3KRD5-F1
#
_cell.length_a   1.000
_cell.length_b   1.000
_cell.length_c   1.000
_cell.angle_alpha   90.00
_cell.angle_beta   90.00
_cell.angle_gamma   90.00
#
_symmetry.space_group_name_H-M   'P 1'
#
loop_
_entity.id
_entity.type
_entity.pdbx_description
1 polymer ?
#
loop_
_entity_poly.entity_id
_entity_poly.type
_entity_poly.pdbx_seq_one_letter_code
_entity_poly.pdbx_strand_id
1 'polypeptide(L)'
;MQKRAEAVHSVNSDVIVISTGLSFDNDLSYLSKEQIEVTFKGKLVLELHRYGSSDGQAWANGNPNNVCGSVKGNVMRRAGFLLDQGWPLFLSEFGLIKEAQIPMITDTWVA
;
A
#
# COMPACT_ATOMS: atom_id res chain seq x y z
N MET A 1 2.55 11.92 12.43
CA MET A 1 2.45 10.47 12.71
C MET A 1 3.36 10.08 13.88
N GLN A 2 4.66 10.41 13.83
CA GLN A 2 5.66 10.16 14.89
C GLN A 2 5.20 10.48 16.32
N LYS A 3 4.78 11.72 16.61
CA LYS A 3 4.36 12.10 17.98
C LYS A 3 3.23 11.24 18.54
N ARG A 4 2.31 10.78 17.69
CA ARG A 4 1.21 9.89 18.10
C ARG A 4 1.72 8.48 18.34
N ALA A 5 2.61 8.01 17.48
CA ALA A 5 3.26 6.71 17.61
C ALA A 5 4.07 6.62 18.93
N GLU A 6 4.86 7.65 19.24
CA GLU A 6 5.57 7.79 20.52
C GLU A 6 4.63 7.82 21.71
N ALA A 7 3.54 8.60 21.64
CA ALA A 7 2.57 8.66 22.72
C ALA A 7 1.97 7.26 23.04
N VAL A 8 1.54 6.51 22.01
CA VAL A 8 1.00 5.15 22.19
C VAL A 8 2.05 4.23 22.80
N HIS A 9 3.26 4.20 22.22
CA HIS A 9 4.32 3.29 22.66
C HIS A 9 4.85 3.64 24.06
N SER A 10 4.82 4.91 24.46
CA SER A 10 5.20 5.34 25.81
C SER A 10 4.26 4.82 26.91
N VAL A 11 3.00 4.51 26.56
CA VAL A 11 2.01 3.95 27.49
C VAL A 11 2.10 2.43 27.54
N ASN A 12 2.35 1.78 26.41
CA ASN A 12 2.55 0.34 26.34
C ASN A 12 3.64 0.01 25.31
N SER A 13 4.82 -0.37 25.79
CA SER A 13 5.96 -0.69 24.94
C SER A 13 5.85 -2.04 24.24
N ASP A 14 4.85 -2.87 24.55
CA ASP A 14 4.73 -4.23 24.00
C ASP A 14 3.96 -4.29 22.69
N VAL A 15 3.25 -3.23 22.31
CA VAL A 15 2.44 -3.20 21.09
C VAL A 15 3.27 -2.89 19.84
N ILE A 16 2.79 -3.40 18.71
CA ILE A 16 3.23 -2.95 17.39
C ILE A 16 2.42 -1.71 17.02
N VAL A 17 3.08 -0.67 16.51
CA VAL A 17 2.42 0.53 16.02
C VAL A 17 2.36 0.48 14.50
N ILE A 18 1.15 0.52 13.96
CA ILE A 18 0.91 0.62 12.51
C ILE A 18 0.76 2.10 12.18
N SER A 19 1.61 2.60 11.28
CA SER A 19 1.57 3.98 10.79
C SER A 19 1.05 4.00 9.37
N THR A 20 -0.07 4.69 9.20
CA THR A 20 -0.78 4.86 7.93
C THR A 20 0.04 5.72 6.94
N GLY A 21 -0.41 5.81 5.70
CA GLY A 21 0.19 6.65 4.65
C GLY A 21 -0.59 7.95 4.41
N LEU A 22 -0.31 8.59 3.28
CA LEU A 22 -1.07 9.71 2.76
C LEU A 22 -2.01 9.24 1.64
N SER A 23 -2.99 10.08 1.29
CA SER A 23 -3.89 9.86 0.16
C SER A 23 -4.60 8.51 0.23
N PHE A 24 -5.41 8.31 1.27
CA PHE A 24 -6.09 7.03 1.55
C PHE A 24 -5.08 5.89 1.68
N ASP A 25 -3.99 6.14 2.42
CA ASP A 25 -2.92 5.19 2.70
C ASP A 25 -2.30 4.52 1.46
N ASN A 26 -2.36 5.19 0.31
CA ASN A 26 -1.78 4.72 -0.94
C ASN A 26 -0.38 5.28 -1.21
N ASP A 27 0.05 6.29 -0.43
CA ASP A 27 1.26 7.06 -0.69
C ASP A 27 2.15 7.21 0.55
N LEU A 28 3.30 6.53 0.53
CA LEU A 28 4.38 6.65 1.51
C LEU A 28 5.64 7.30 0.89
N SER A 29 5.53 7.92 -0.29
CA SER A 29 6.69 8.46 -1.02
C SER A 29 7.38 9.62 -0.31
N TYR A 30 6.69 10.29 0.62
CA TYR A 30 7.30 11.31 1.48
C TYR A 30 8.46 10.75 2.32
N LEU A 31 8.42 9.45 2.66
CA LEU A 31 9.49 8.76 3.38
C LEU A 31 10.78 8.59 2.57
N SER A 32 10.73 8.82 1.24
CA SER A 32 11.95 8.84 0.43
C SER A 32 12.83 10.05 0.73
N LYS A 33 12.26 11.11 1.31
CA LYS A 33 12.96 12.36 1.66
C LYS A 33 13.23 12.46 3.15
N GLU A 34 12.25 12.10 3.97
CA GLU A 34 12.32 12.23 5.43
C GLU A 34 11.78 10.96 6.08
N GLN A 35 12.69 10.19 6.67
CA GLN A 35 12.35 8.91 7.32
C GLN A 35 11.62 9.12 8.65
N ILE A 36 10.89 8.08 9.08
CA ILE A 36 10.26 8.10 10.39
C ILE A 36 11.32 7.92 11.48
N GLU A 37 11.52 8.95 12.30
CA GLU A 37 12.36 8.91 13.48
C GLU A 37 11.51 8.69 14.73
N VAL A 38 11.59 7.48 15.29
CA VAL A 38 10.97 7.07 16.55
C VAL A 38 11.93 6.21 17.37
N THR A 39 11.74 6.15 18.68
CA THR A 39 12.57 5.41 19.64
C THR A 39 12.41 3.89 19.56
N PHE A 40 11.37 3.40 18.86
CA PHE A 40 10.97 1.99 18.81
C PHE A 40 10.87 1.46 17.37
N LYS A 41 11.80 1.83 16.47
CA LYS A 41 11.73 1.44 15.03
C LYS A 41 11.45 -0.05 14.79
N GLY A 42 11.95 -0.96 15.64
CA GLY A 42 11.69 -2.40 15.56
C GLY A 42 10.25 -2.85 15.84
N LYS A 43 9.38 -1.96 16.32
CA LYS A 43 7.93 -2.17 16.54
C LYS A 43 7.05 -1.26 15.68
N LEU A 44 7.64 -0.56 14.70
CA LEU A 44 6.92 0.27 13.75
C LEU A 44 6.68 -0.50 12.44
N VAL A 45 5.44 -0.52 11.98
CA VAL A 45 5.04 -1.09 10.69
C VAL A 45 4.38 -0.01 9.84
N LEU A 46 4.74 0.06 8.56
CA LEU A 46 4.16 1.01 7.62
C LEU A 46 2.98 0.36 6.91
N GLU A 47 1.90 1.10 6.72
CA GLU A 47 0.67 0.58 6.14
C GLU A 47 0.44 1.09 4.72
N LEU A 48 -0.10 0.21 3.89
CA LEU A 48 -0.53 0.49 2.52
C LEU A 48 -1.96 -0.04 2.34
N HIS A 49 -2.83 0.74 1.70
CA HIS A 49 -4.13 0.28 1.22
C HIS A 49 -4.12 0.21 -0.30
N ARG A 50 -4.77 -0.77 -0.94
CA ARG A 50 -4.95 -0.83 -2.41
C ARG A 50 -6.30 -1.39 -2.85
N TYR A 51 -7.08 -0.58 -3.55
CA TYR A 51 -8.35 -1.01 -4.13
C TYR A 51 -8.33 -0.92 -5.65
N GLY A 52 -9.08 -1.80 -6.34
CA GLY A 52 -9.26 -1.69 -7.79
C GLY A 52 -9.90 -0.36 -8.23
N SER A 53 -10.73 0.23 -7.37
CA SER A 53 -11.31 1.56 -7.58
C SER A 53 -10.28 2.70 -7.52
N SER A 54 -9.10 2.48 -6.94
CA SER A 54 -8.01 3.47 -6.90
C SER A 54 -7.51 3.85 -8.30
N ASP A 55 -7.74 2.98 -9.29
CA ASP A 55 -7.31 3.18 -10.69
C ASP A 55 -8.45 3.73 -11.58
N GLY A 56 -9.57 4.15 -10.98
CA GLY A 56 -10.73 4.68 -11.69
C GLY A 56 -11.30 3.66 -12.69
N GLN A 57 -11.42 4.05 -13.96
CA GLN A 57 -11.93 3.18 -15.03
C GLN A 57 -10.81 2.48 -15.82
N ALA A 58 -9.55 2.54 -15.36
CA ALA A 58 -8.42 1.96 -16.09
C ALA A 58 -8.58 0.46 -16.31
N TRP A 59 -9.03 -0.28 -15.30
CA TRP A 59 -9.28 -1.72 -15.40
C TRP A 59 -10.42 -2.10 -16.35
N ALA A 60 -11.40 -1.20 -16.56
CA ALA A 60 -12.52 -1.43 -17.47
C ALA A 60 -12.17 -1.10 -18.93
N ASN A 61 -11.39 -0.04 -19.14
CA ASN A 61 -11.15 0.52 -20.48
C ASN A 61 -9.75 0.21 -21.05
N GLY A 62 -8.81 -0.21 -20.19
CA GLY A 62 -7.42 -0.43 -20.54
C GLY A 62 -7.09 -1.89 -20.81
N ASN A 63 -5.99 -2.12 -21.52
CA ASN A 63 -5.39 -3.45 -21.61
C ASN A 63 -4.93 -3.90 -20.21
N PRO A 64 -5.38 -5.06 -19.69
CA PRO A 64 -5.08 -5.50 -18.33
C PRO A 64 -3.58 -5.60 -18.01
N ASN A 65 -2.74 -6.00 -18.97
CA ASN A 65 -1.29 -6.10 -18.75
C ASN A 65 -0.66 -4.72 -18.57
N ASN A 66 -1.10 -3.73 -19.36
CA ASN A 66 -0.61 -2.36 -19.25
C ASN A 66 -1.07 -1.71 -17.93
N VAL A 67 -2.33 -1.94 -17.54
CA VAL A 67 -2.87 -1.43 -16.27
C VAL A 67 -2.12 -2.07 -15.10
N CYS A 68 -1.96 -3.40 -15.11
CA CYS A 68 -1.19 -4.11 -14.09
C CYS A 68 0.26 -3.61 -13.99
N GLY A 69 0.92 -3.36 -15.12
CA GLY A 69 2.27 -2.79 -15.15
C GLY A 69 2.33 -1.40 -14.52
N SER A 70 1.37 -0.54 -14.85
CA SER A 70 1.24 0.80 -14.27
C SER A 70 0.98 0.76 -12.76
N VAL A 71 0.05 -0.08 -12.32
CA VAL A 71 -0.30 -0.25 -10.90
C VAL A 71 0.89 -0.76 -10.11
N LYS A 72 1.57 -1.80 -10.60
CA LYS A 72 2.81 -2.31 -9.99
C LYS A 72 3.84 -1.19 -9.87
N GLY A 73 4.11 -0.45 -10.95
CA GLY A 73 5.07 0.66 -10.93
C GLY A 73 4.69 1.75 -9.91
N ASN A 74 3.40 2.06 -9.81
CA ASN A 74 2.89 3.03 -8.85
C ASN A 74 3.06 2.55 -7.39
N VAL A 75 2.69 1.29 -7.09
CA VAL A 75 2.92 0.66 -5.77
C VAL A 75 4.39 0.75 -5.38
N MET A 76 5.28 0.32 -6.29
CA MET A 76 6.72 0.28 -5.99
C MET A 76 7.29 1.69 -5.74
N ARG A 77 6.89 2.68 -6.54
CA ARG A 77 7.33 4.07 -6.37
C ARG A 77 6.79 4.71 -5.10
N ARG A 78 5.57 4.37 -4.68
CA ARG A 78 4.91 5.01 -3.54
C ARG A 78 5.18 4.33 -2.20
N ALA A 79 5.45 3.03 -2.18
CA ALA A 79 5.61 2.28 -0.94
C ALA A 79 6.64 1.15 -1.05
N GLY A 80 6.74 0.48 -2.20
CA GLY A 80 7.60 -0.70 -2.33
C GLY A 80 9.09 -0.44 -2.07
N PHE A 81 9.59 0.78 -2.34
CA PHE A 81 10.99 1.15 -2.04
C PHE A 81 11.37 1.01 -0.55
N LEU A 82 10.38 1.00 0.35
CA LEU A 82 10.59 0.84 1.80
C LEU A 82 11.02 -0.57 2.17
N LEU A 83 10.61 -1.57 1.38
CA LEU A 83 11.05 -2.96 1.56
C LEU A 83 12.56 -3.09 1.34
N ASP A 84 13.10 -2.41 0.34
CA ASP A 84 14.54 -2.37 0.05
C ASP A 84 15.33 -1.66 1.16
N GLN A 85 14.67 -0.81 1.95
CA GLN A 85 15.23 -0.13 3.11
C GLN A 85 15.06 -0.92 4.42
N GLY A 86 14.45 -2.10 4.36
CA GLY A 86 14.24 -2.98 5.51
C GLY A 86 13.02 -2.64 6.37
N TRP A 87 12.14 -1.74 5.92
CA TRP A 87 10.91 -1.45 6.63
C TRP A 87 9.85 -2.53 6.37
N PRO A 88 9.15 -3.01 7.41
CA PRO A 88 7.97 -3.86 7.22
C PRO A 88 6.81 -3.04 6.64
N LEU A 89 6.26 -3.53 5.53
CA LEU A 89 5.09 -2.96 4.86
C LEU A 89 3.89 -3.90 5.01
N PHE A 90 2.81 -3.40 5.58
CA PHE A 90 1.58 -4.13 5.81
C PHE A 90 0.48 -3.65 4.87
N LEU A 91 0.08 -4.50 3.92
CA LEU A 91 -1.10 -4.29 3.08
C LEU A 91 -2.34 -4.69 3.88
N SER A 92 -2.87 -3.74 4.67
CA SER A 92 -3.97 -4.00 5.61
C SER A 92 -5.34 -3.99 4.93
N GLU A 93 -5.51 -3.18 3.88
CA GLU A 93 -6.75 -3.07 3.13
C GLU A 93 -6.50 -3.30 1.65
N PHE A 94 -7.28 -4.22 1.08
CA PHE A 94 -7.33 -4.41 -0.35
C PHE A 94 -8.65 -5.01 -0.79
N GLY A 95 -9.06 -4.72 -2.02
CA GLY A 95 -10.30 -5.25 -2.55
C GLY A 95 -10.68 -4.72 -3.92
N LEU A 96 -11.78 -5.26 -4.42
CA LEU A 96 -12.37 -4.89 -5.71
C LEU A 96 -13.89 -4.90 -5.59
N ILE A 97 -14.56 -4.05 -6.37
CA ILE A 97 -16.02 -4.06 -6.49
C ILE A 97 -16.39 -5.12 -7.52
N LYS A 98 -17.20 -6.09 -7.13
CA LYS A 98 -17.55 -7.27 -7.95
C LYS A 98 -18.45 -6.93 -9.14
N GLU A 99 -19.19 -5.80 -9.10
CA GLU A 99 -19.95 -5.28 -10.26
C GLU A 99 -19.11 -4.53 -11.30
N ALA A 100 -17.82 -4.25 -11.04
CA ALA A 100 -16.94 -3.82 -12.13
C ALA A 100 -16.69 -5.04 -13.01
N GLN A 101 -17.48 -5.12 -14.07
CA GLN A 101 -17.41 -6.07 -15.18
C GLN A 101 -16.00 -6.00 -15.80
N ILE A 102 -15.00 -6.56 -15.11
CA ILE A 102 -13.82 -7.11 -15.76
C ILE A 102 -14.45 -8.05 -16.79
N PRO A 103 -14.28 -7.81 -18.11
CA PRO A 103 -14.64 -8.82 -19.08
C PRO A 103 -13.86 -10.03 -18.59
N MET A 104 -14.58 -11.01 -18.06
CA MET A 104 -13.97 -12.25 -17.62
C MET A 104 -13.06 -12.65 -18.77
N ILE A 105 -11.82 -13.00 -18.45
CA ILE A 105 -10.98 -13.74 -19.37
C ILE A 105 -11.82 -14.95 -19.74
N THR A 106 -12.58 -14.85 -20.83
CA THR A 106 -13.43 -15.92 -21.31
C THR A 106 -12.46 -16.95 -21.87
N ASP A 107 -12.24 -18.01 -21.10
CA ASP A 107 -11.95 -19.36 -21.57
C ASP A 107 -11.07 -19.48 -22.83
N THR A 108 -9.84 -18.98 -22.79
CA THR A 108 -8.84 -19.23 -23.86
C THR A 108 -7.57 -19.94 -23.38
N TRP A 109 -7.58 -20.50 -22.17
CA TRP A 109 -6.47 -21.32 -21.65
C TRP A 109 -6.82 -22.80 -21.42
N VAL A 110 -7.82 -23.32 -22.13
CA VAL A 110 -8.02 -24.76 -22.29
C VAL A 110 -8.12 -25.08 -23.79
N ALA A 111 -6.97 -25.19 -24.43
CA ALA A 111 -6.77 -25.90 -25.69
C ALA A 111 -5.34 -26.45 -25.71
#